data_AF-A0A178I2C0-F1
#
_entry.id   AF-A0A178I2C0-F1
#
_cell.length_a   1.000
_cell.length_b   1.000
_cell.length_c   1.000
_cell.angle_alpha   90.00
_cell.angle_beta   90.00
_cell.angle_gamma   90.00
#
_symmetry.space_group_name_H-M   'P 1'
#
loop_
_entity.id
_entity.type
_entity.pdbx_description
1 polymer ?
#
loop_
_entity_poly.entity_id
_entity_poly.type
_entity_poly.pdbx_seq_one_letter_code
_entity_poly.pdbx_strand_id
1 'polypeptide(L)'
;MAMAAWGVTRADVPRMSATMIWLPSPFIFKKGTSLNACFPADLRRHAALPPYMAELGRNCQSAAGMGEPRSGQGSRHSENFLLFLTTWLRGDLNQTESFVVRPAPVGIDWQTKNVVRVPFGVRSMNMPLLSNQIITDWQPHYPKLWGNQSLRLSHSLADSPLFTDAALAALIDRSPREAYHVNYSQKTPGNPPKRREGEIKDISGAEVLEVIRNGNIWVNLTAPAKTDPAYGDLLDSLYAEFEERVPGFKSYKRNLTILISSPNVSVKYHSDVPGQSLWQVRGTKKVYVYPAQAPFISQPALEKLILGQLRETDMPFEPWFDDFAQVYDLEAGQMLHWPLNGPHRVVNHGMLNVSFTTEHWTDDLRKHYAVNYANGVLRDKLGAKKLSQQVTGLSYMAKLGLAGAVKFSPLNPQKKKVYNVDFRVDPSAPEGVRDIEAYAFEK
;
A
#
# COMPACT_ATOMS: atom_id res chain seq x y z
N MET A 1 -24.92 -59.45 33.96
CA MET A 1 -25.72 -58.25 33.59
C MET A 1 -25.46 -57.97 32.11
N ALA A 2 -26.54 -57.89 31.34
CA ALA A 2 -26.67 -58.03 29.87
C ALA A 2 -25.67 -57.19 29.04
N MET A 3 -25.04 -57.68 27.96
CA MET A 3 -25.53 -58.23 26.68
C MET A 3 -26.56 -57.36 25.94
N ALA A 4 -26.14 -56.77 24.80
CA ALA A 4 -26.87 -56.86 23.52
C ALA A 4 -26.00 -56.38 22.35
N ALA A 5 -25.81 -57.28 21.38
CA ALA A 5 -25.31 -57.04 20.04
C ALA A 5 -26.47 -56.65 19.08
N TRP A 6 -26.18 -56.69 17.77
CA TRP A 6 -27.03 -56.52 16.59
C TRP A 6 -27.13 -55.08 16.07
N GLY A 7 -27.01 -54.77 14.77
CA GLY A 7 -26.87 -55.58 13.58
C GLY A 7 -26.76 -54.65 12.36
N VAL A 8 -26.16 -55.16 11.28
CA VAL A 8 -26.00 -54.47 9.99
C VAL A 8 -27.32 -54.49 9.21
N THR A 9 -27.74 -53.38 8.61
CA THR A 9 -28.53 -53.38 7.37
C THR A 9 -28.15 -52.20 6.46
N ARG A 10 -27.83 -52.53 5.21
CA ARG A 10 -27.76 -51.62 4.06
C ARG A 10 -29.17 -51.12 3.74
N ALA A 11 -29.32 -49.82 3.49
CA ALA A 11 -30.44 -49.28 2.73
C ALA A 11 -29.97 -48.02 1.96
N ASP A 12 -29.99 -48.13 0.64
CA ASP A 12 -30.37 -47.12 -0.35
C ASP A 12 -29.72 -45.72 -0.30
N VAL A 13 -28.63 -45.57 -1.06
CA VAL A 13 -28.15 -44.26 -1.56
C VAL A 13 -28.78 -44.00 -2.93
N PRO A 14 -29.59 -42.95 -3.11
CA PRO A 14 -30.05 -42.56 -4.45
C PRO A 14 -28.86 -42.06 -5.28
N ARG A 15 -28.63 -42.68 -6.44
CA ARG A 15 -27.75 -42.15 -7.49
C ARG A 15 -28.32 -40.82 -7.99
N MET A 16 -27.72 -39.71 -7.58
CA MET A 16 -27.88 -38.45 -8.32
C MET A 16 -27.02 -38.55 -9.60
N SER A 17 -27.70 -38.70 -10.73
CA SER A 17 -27.13 -38.48 -12.06
C SER A 17 -26.78 -37.00 -12.19
N ALA A 18 -25.49 -36.66 -12.07
CA ALA A 18 -24.99 -35.37 -12.51
C ALA A 18 -24.93 -35.39 -14.04
N THR A 19 -25.98 -34.89 -14.70
CA THR A 19 -25.93 -34.55 -16.12
C THR A 19 -24.95 -33.39 -16.27
N MET A 20 -23.75 -33.73 -16.75
CA MET A 20 -22.67 -32.80 -17.07
C MET A 20 -23.08 -32.03 -18.34
N ILE A 21 -23.70 -30.87 -18.17
CA ILE A 21 -23.95 -29.96 -19.28
C ILE A 21 -22.62 -29.30 -19.63
N TRP A 22 -22.02 -29.77 -20.73
CA TRP A 22 -20.93 -29.11 -21.43
C TRP A 22 -21.40 -27.73 -21.89
N LEU A 23 -20.89 -26.67 -21.26
CA LEU A 23 -20.97 -25.32 -21.83
C LEU A 23 -19.78 -25.12 -22.77
N PRO A 24 -19.99 -24.80 -24.06
CA PRO A 24 -18.91 -24.62 -25.01
C PRO A 24 -18.12 -23.34 -24.69
N SER A 25 -16.81 -23.41 -24.93
CA SER A 25 -15.84 -22.31 -24.83
C SER A 25 -16.36 -21.01 -25.49
N PRO A 26 -16.03 -19.82 -24.96
CA PRO A 26 -16.48 -18.60 -25.61
C PRO A 26 -15.73 -18.39 -26.93
N PHE A 27 -16.53 -18.26 -27.98
CA PHE A 27 -16.16 -17.89 -29.33
C PHE A 27 -15.32 -16.61 -29.39
N ILE A 28 -14.31 -16.66 -30.24
CA ILE A 28 -13.54 -15.52 -30.76
C ILE A 28 -14.50 -14.62 -31.56
N PHE A 29 -14.74 -13.39 -31.09
CA PHE A 29 -15.45 -12.39 -31.90
C PHE A 29 -14.52 -11.81 -32.97
N LYS A 30 -14.86 -12.07 -34.24
CA LYS A 30 -14.36 -11.30 -35.39
C LYS A 30 -14.93 -9.89 -35.36
N LYS A 31 -14.08 -8.89 -35.63
CA LYS A 31 -14.42 -7.48 -35.81
C LYS A 31 -15.49 -7.28 -36.88
N GLY A 32 -16.49 -6.48 -36.56
CA GLY A 32 -17.26 -5.67 -37.53
C GLY A 32 -18.54 -6.29 -38.06
N THR A 33 -19.66 -6.07 -37.37
CA THR A 33 -21.00 -6.02 -37.98
C THR A 33 -21.90 -5.11 -37.14
N SER A 34 -22.54 -4.14 -37.81
CA SER A 34 -23.42 -3.12 -37.27
C SER A 34 -24.80 -3.68 -36.89
N LEU A 35 -25.33 -3.31 -35.71
CA LEU A 35 -26.70 -3.61 -35.30
C LEU A 35 -27.61 -2.40 -35.55
N ASN A 36 -28.29 -2.41 -36.70
CA ASN A 36 -29.60 -1.80 -36.89
C ASN A 36 -30.57 -2.95 -37.17
N ALA A 37 -31.39 -3.33 -36.19
CA ALA A 37 -32.56 -4.18 -36.42
C ALA A 37 -33.57 -3.97 -35.28
N CYS A 38 -34.77 -3.58 -35.70
CA CYS A 38 -35.96 -3.32 -34.90
C CYS A 38 -36.39 -4.53 -34.06
N PHE A 39 -36.87 -4.28 -32.84
CA PHE A 39 -37.67 -5.23 -32.09
C PHE A 39 -39.14 -5.19 -32.57
N PRO A 40 -39.81 -6.33 -32.75
CA PRO A 40 -41.25 -6.38 -32.94
C PRO A 40 -42.01 -6.25 -31.61
N ALA A 41 -43.14 -5.56 -31.69
CA ALA A 41 -44.11 -5.40 -30.62
C ALA A 41 -44.93 -6.68 -30.43
N ASP A 42 -45.12 -7.12 -29.19
CA ASP A 42 -46.44 -7.59 -28.73
C ASP A 42 -46.52 -7.81 -27.20
N LEU A 43 -47.78 -7.81 -26.72
CA LEU A 43 -48.27 -8.10 -25.36
C LEU A 43 -48.43 -6.92 -24.38
N ARG A 44 -49.52 -6.18 -24.59
CA ARG A 44 -50.35 -5.67 -23.48
C ARG A 44 -51.31 -6.76 -23.03
N ARG A 45 -51.35 -7.09 -21.73
CA ARG A 45 -52.59 -7.22 -20.92
C ARG A 45 -52.27 -7.59 -19.46
N HIS A 46 -52.94 -6.85 -18.57
CA HIS A 46 -53.25 -7.13 -17.16
C HIS A 46 -52.09 -7.31 -16.15
N ALA A 47 -51.82 -6.26 -15.37
CA ALA A 47 -52.08 -6.24 -13.93
C ALA A 47 -51.77 -4.84 -13.36
N ALA A 48 -52.65 -4.37 -12.49
CA ALA A 48 -52.65 -3.04 -11.91
C ALA A 48 -51.49 -2.79 -10.92
N LEU A 49 -50.93 -1.58 -10.92
CA LEU A 49 -50.15 -1.04 -9.81
C LEU A 49 -50.67 0.37 -9.44
N PRO A 50 -50.83 0.71 -8.14
CA PRO A 50 -51.44 1.98 -7.69
C PRO A 50 -50.50 3.20 -7.76
N PRO A 51 -51.04 4.43 -7.59
CA PRO A 51 -50.44 5.66 -8.10
C PRO A 51 -49.59 6.40 -7.06
N TYR A 52 -48.28 6.49 -7.30
CA TYR A 52 -47.44 7.63 -6.87
C TYR A 52 -46.14 7.66 -7.67
N MET A 53 -46.20 8.00 -8.97
CA MET A 53 -45.05 8.40 -9.79
C MET A 53 -45.58 8.99 -11.12
N ALA A 54 -46.04 10.23 -11.08
CA ALA A 54 -46.40 10.98 -12.28
C ALA A 54 -45.91 12.44 -12.17
N GLU A 55 -44.60 12.63 -12.19
CA GLU A 55 -44.01 13.95 -12.43
C GLU A 55 -42.59 13.79 -12.96
N LEU A 56 -42.45 13.81 -14.29
CA LEU A 56 -41.28 14.21 -15.10
C LEU A 56 -41.55 13.76 -16.54
N GLY A 57 -42.51 14.42 -17.16
CA GLY A 57 -42.96 14.13 -18.52
C GLY A 57 -43.55 15.34 -19.19
N ARG A 58 -42.95 16.52 -19.03
CA ARG A 58 -43.21 17.71 -19.85
C ARG A 58 -41.94 18.59 -19.88
N ASN A 59 -41.46 18.85 -21.09
CA ASN A 59 -40.44 19.81 -21.52
C ASN A 59 -39.13 19.19 -22.05
N CYS A 60 -39.19 18.75 -23.31
CA CYS A 60 -38.19 19.08 -24.34
C CYS A 60 -38.69 18.61 -25.73
N GLN A 61 -39.78 19.22 -26.20
CA GLN A 61 -40.06 19.40 -27.62
C GLN A 61 -39.90 20.89 -27.90
N SER A 62 -38.65 21.34 -28.02
CA SER A 62 -38.30 22.66 -28.55
C SER A 62 -36.81 22.72 -28.86
N ALA A 63 -36.36 21.97 -29.86
CA ALA A 63 -35.08 22.19 -30.54
C ALA A 63 -35.05 21.41 -31.87
N ALA A 64 -36.06 21.62 -32.72
CA ALA A 64 -35.95 21.28 -34.14
C ALA A 64 -35.42 22.52 -34.85
N GLY A 65 -34.11 22.58 -35.06
CA GLY A 65 -33.46 23.67 -35.78
C GLY A 65 -32.02 23.85 -35.33
N MET A 66 -31.13 23.09 -35.95
CA MET A 66 -29.73 23.43 -36.33
C MET A 66 -28.80 22.22 -36.22
N GLY A 67 -28.27 21.82 -37.38
CA GLY A 67 -26.93 21.23 -37.56
C GLY A 67 -26.73 19.78 -37.12
N GLU A 68 -26.39 18.91 -38.07
CA GLU A 68 -25.70 17.64 -37.80
C GLU A 68 -24.40 17.88 -37.01
N PRO A 69 -24.06 16.98 -36.07
CA PRO A 69 -22.67 16.67 -35.82
C PRO A 69 -22.36 15.18 -35.99
N ARG A 70 -21.19 14.98 -36.60
CA ARG A 70 -20.51 13.73 -36.94
C ARG A 70 -20.59 12.63 -35.87
N SER A 71 -20.87 11.42 -36.33
CA SER A 71 -20.73 10.17 -35.60
C SER A 71 -19.26 9.86 -35.31
N GLY A 72 -18.92 9.56 -34.05
CA GLY A 72 -17.60 9.03 -33.71
C GLY A 72 -17.07 9.32 -32.32
N GLN A 73 -17.84 9.10 -31.24
CA GLN A 73 -17.26 9.17 -29.88
C GLN A 73 -17.90 8.25 -28.81
N GLY A 74 -18.88 7.40 -29.19
CA GLY A 74 -19.60 6.56 -28.22
C GLY A 74 -19.00 5.18 -27.90
N SER A 75 -18.07 4.64 -28.71
CA SER A 75 -17.62 3.24 -28.56
C SER A 75 -16.28 3.04 -27.84
N ARG A 76 -15.49 4.10 -27.61
CA ARG A 76 -14.17 3.98 -26.96
C ARG A 76 -14.23 3.88 -25.43
N HIS A 77 -15.32 4.32 -24.79
CA HIS A 77 -15.43 4.32 -23.32
C HIS A 77 -15.87 2.96 -22.75
N SER A 78 -16.68 2.18 -23.48
CA SER A 78 -17.12 0.85 -23.05
C SER A 78 -16.03 -0.22 -23.23
N GLU A 79 -15.26 -0.17 -24.31
CA GLU A 79 -14.14 -1.09 -24.57
C GLU A 79 -13.00 -0.89 -23.56
N ASN A 80 -12.70 0.37 -23.20
CA ASN A 80 -11.73 0.68 -22.15
C ASN A 80 -12.17 0.17 -20.78
N PHE A 81 -13.48 0.16 -20.47
CA PHE A 81 -14.00 -0.33 -19.19
C PHE A 81 -13.91 -1.85 -19.03
N LEU A 82 -14.18 -2.63 -20.09
CA LEU A 82 -14.07 -4.11 -20.04
C LEU A 82 -12.61 -4.59 -20.04
N LEU A 83 -11.74 -3.96 -20.84
CA LEU A 83 -10.30 -4.22 -20.83
C LEU A 83 -9.69 -3.81 -19.47
N PHE A 84 -10.20 -2.74 -18.85
CA PHE A 84 -9.83 -2.29 -17.51
C PHE A 84 -10.26 -3.26 -16.41
N LEU A 85 -11.51 -3.74 -16.43
CA LEU A 85 -12.02 -4.68 -15.43
C LEU A 85 -11.17 -5.96 -15.44
N THR A 86 -10.82 -6.46 -16.63
CA THR A 86 -10.00 -7.66 -16.79
C THR A 86 -8.53 -7.45 -16.40
N THR A 87 -7.92 -6.32 -16.74
CA THR A 87 -6.51 -6.01 -16.42
C THR A 87 -6.31 -5.70 -14.93
N TRP A 88 -7.26 -4.98 -14.33
CA TRP A 88 -7.22 -4.70 -12.90
C TRP A 88 -7.56 -5.96 -12.07
N LEU A 89 -8.56 -6.77 -12.45
CA LEU A 89 -8.80 -8.07 -11.80
C LEU A 89 -7.56 -9.00 -11.85
N ARG A 90 -6.64 -8.80 -12.80
CA ARG A 90 -5.39 -9.57 -12.95
C ARG A 90 -4.17 -8.99 -12.23
N GLY A 91 -4.22 -7.75 -11.74
CA GLY A 91 -3.10 -7.12 -11.02
C GLY A 91 -2.02 -6.48 -11.89
N ASP A 92 -2.18 -6.45 -13.21
CA ASP A 92 -1.13 -6.03 -14.16
C ASP A 92 -1.21 -4.55 -14.56
N LEU A 93 -0.97 -3.63 -13.61
CA LEU A 93 -0.57 -2.26 -13.97
C LEU A 93 0.82 -1.98 -13.41
N ASN A 94 1.82 -2.43 -14.15
CA ASN A 94 3.19 -1.94 -14.09
C ASN A 94 3.49 -1.17 -15.40
N GLN A 95 4.23 -0.06 -15.26
CA GLN A 95 4.84 0.75 -16.33
C GLN A 95 3.95 1.74 -17.09
N THR A 96 3.93 2.99 -16.62
CA THR A 96 4.08 4.13 -17.53
C THR A 96 5.49 4.67 -17.35
N GLU A 97 6.46 4.06 -18.03
CA GLU A 97 7.72 4.71 -18.37
C GLU A 97 7.78 4.93 -19.88
N SER A 98 8.26 6.11 -20.24
CA SER A 98 8.44 6.61 -21.59
C SER A 98 9.29 5.69 -22.46
N PHE A 99 8.71 5.12 -23.51
CA PHE A 99 9.46 4.45 -24.57
C PHE A 99 10.20 5.48 -25.42
N VAL A 100 11.52 5.55 -25.27
CA VAL A 100 12.41 6.15 -26.27
C VAL A 100 12.82 5.05 -27.24
N VAL A 101 12.28 5.10 -28.46
CA VAL A 101 12.64 4.19 -29.56
C VAL A 101 14.03 4.58 -30.07
N ARG A 102 15.02 3.69 -29.95
CA ARG A 102 16.28 3.77 -30.69
C ARG A 102 16.25 2.78 -31.85
N PRO A 103 16.64 3.16 -33.08
CA PRO A 103 16.67 2.23 -34.20
C PRO A 103 17.84 1.26 -34.08
N ALA A 104 17.60 -0.01 -34.43
CA ALA A 104 18.62 -1.04 -34.56
C ALA A 104 19.42 -0.84 -35.87
N PRO A 105 20.75 -1.00 -35.89
CA PRO A 105 21.47 -1.18 -37.12
C PRO A 105 21.47 -2.66 -37.56
N VAL A 106 21.14 -2.83 -38.83
CA VAL A 106 21.27 -4.04 -39.64
C VAL A 106 22.75 -4.34 -39.87
N GLY A 107 23.16 -5.61 -39.76
CA GLY A 107 24.51 -6.04 -40.14
C GLY A 107 24.72 -7.53 -39.91
N ILE A 108 24.40 -8.33 -40.93
CA ILE A 108 24.85 -9.72 -41.05
C ILE A 108 26.29 -9.69 -41.58
N ASP A 109 27.21 -10.37 -40.92
CA ASP A 109 28.42 -10.88 -41.56
C ASP A 109 28.82 -12.23 -40.97
N TRP A 110 29.10 -13.18 -41.86
CA TRP A 110 29.57 -14.52 -41.58
C TRP A 110 31.06 -14.54 -41.90
N GLN A 111 31.94 -14.81 -40.92
CA GLN A 111 33.02 -15.79 -41.07
C GLN A 111 34.03 -15.87 -39.91
N THR A 112 34.48 -17.12 -39.74
CA THR A 112 35.78 -17.61 -39.25
C THR A 112 36.01 -17.88 -37.77
N LYS A 113 36.37 -19.14 -37.57
CA LYS A 113 36.78 -19.87 -36.37
C LYS A 113 38.05 -19.27 -35.77
N ASN A 114 38.14 -19.28 -34.44
CA ASN A 114 39.35 -19.72 -33.74
C ASN A 114 38.99 -20.18 -32.32
N VAL A 115 39.26 -21.45 -32.06
CA VAL A 115 39.11 -22.11 -30.76
C VAL A 115 40.41 -21.94 -30.00
N VAL A 116 40.38 -21.24 -28.86
CA VAL A 116 41.46 -21.25 -27.88
C VAL A 116 40.93 -21.94 -26.62
N ARG A 117 41.46 -23.13 -26.33
CA ARG A 117 41.24 -23.86 -25.07
C ARG A 117 42.07 -23.20 -23.97
N VAL A 118 41.43 -22.85 -22.86
CA VAL A 118 42.08 -22.42 -21.61
C VAL A 118 41.84 -23.52 -20.56
N PRO A 119 42.84 -23.99 -19.79
CA PRO A 119 42.66 -25.14 -18.90
C PRO A 119 41.90 -24.75 -17.62
N PHE A 120 41.01 -25.65 -17.20
CA PHE A 120 40.33 -25.64 -15.90
C PHE A 120 41.35 -25.75 -14.76
N GLY A 121 41.41 -24.73 -13.91
CA GLY A 121 42.04 -24.77 -12.60
C GLY A 121 41.03 -24.29 -11.55
N VAL A 122 40.38 -25.22 -10.85
CA VAL A 122 39.51 -24.92 -9.72
C VAL A 122 40.39 -24.65 -8.51
N ARG A 123 40.68 -23.37 -8.22
CA ARG A 123 41.02 -22.92 -6.88
C ARG A 123 39.71 -22.53 -6.21
N SER A 124 39.19 -23.43 -5.37
CA SER A 124 38.17 -23.10 -4.37
C SER A 124 38.79 -22.10 -3.40
N MET A 125 38.51 -20.81 -3.60
CA MET A 125 38.58 -19.84 -2.53
C MET A 125 37.32 -20.04 -1.70
N ASN A 126 37.47 -20.67 -0.53
CA ASN A 126 36.46 -20.62 0.52
C ASN A 126 36.32 -19.15 0.96
N MET A 127 35.44 -18.41 0.29
CA MET A 127 34.81 -17.27 0.95
C MET A 127 33.82 -17.84 1.96
N PRO A 128 33.84 -17.41 3.22
CA PRO A 128 32.80 -17.82 4.16
C PRO A 128 31.46 -17.34 3.59
N LEU A 129 30.52 -18.27 3.41
CA LEU A 129 29.11 -17.95 3.23
C LEU A 129 28.72 -17.09 4.43
N LEU A 130 28.68 -15.77 4.24
CA LEU A 130 27.84 -14.91 5.08
C LEU A 130 26.48 -15.59 5.07
N SER A 131 25.98 -15.99 6.24
CA SER A 131 24.64 -16.56 6.32
C SER A 131 23.67 -15.54 5.70
N ASN A 132 23.17 -15.83 4.51
CA ASN A 132 22.30 -14.99 3.66
C ASN A 132 20.92 -14.67 4.29
N GLN A 133 20.76 -14.87 5.60
CA GLN A 133 19.50 -14.71 6.30
C GLN A 133 19.47 -13.34 6.98
N ILE A 134 18.42 -12.58 6.69
CA ILE A 134 18.17 -11.30 7.32
C ILE A 134 17.52 -11.50 8.68
N ILE A 135 16.47 -12.33 8.77
CA ILE A 135 15.84 -12.68 10.04
C ILE A 135 16.60 -13.83 10.68
N THR A 136 16.95 -13.68 11.95
CA THR A 136 17.89 -14.58 12.66
C THR A 136 17.22 -15.53 13.65
N ASP A 137 15.94 -15.33 13.96
CA ASP A 137 15.22 -16.08 15.01
C ASP A 137 13.87 -16.67 14.55
N TRP A 138 13.71 -16.91 13.25
CA TRP A 138 12.46 -17.43 12.68
C TRP A 138 12.02 -18.77 13.29
N GLN A 139 10.75 -18.88 13.69
CA GLN A 139 10.18 -20.07 14.32
C GLN A 139 9.15 -20.79 13.42
N PRO A 140 8.98 -22.12 13.55
CA PRO A 140 8.05 -22.90 12.71
C PRO A 140 6.59 -22.47 12.75
N HIS A 141 6.16 -21.78 13.80
CA HIS A 141 4.77 -21.33 13.97
C HIS A 141 4.52 -19.90 13.47
N TYR A 142 5.56 -19.10 13.20
CA TYR A 142 5.43 -17.72 12.72
C TYR A 142 4.68 -17.56 11.39
N PRO A 143 4.79 -18.48 10.40
CA PRO A 143 3.99 -18.38 9.18
C PRO A 143 2.48 -18.31 9.44
N LYS A 144 1.98 -18.95 10.51
CA LYS A 144 0.55 -18.95 10.88
C LYS A 144 0.12 -17.65 11.57
N LEU A 145 1.07 -16.89 12.09
CA LEU A 145 0.84 -15.65 12.83
C LEU A 145 1.02 -14.40 11.95
N TRP A 146 1.81 -14.51 10.87
CA TRP A 146 2.07 -13.43 9.92
C TRP A 146 0.77 -12.78 9.42
N GLY A 147 0.71 -11.45 9.44
CA GLY A 147 -0.46 -10.64 9.09
C GLY A 147 -1.64 -10.68 10.07
N ASN A 148 -1.63 -11.58 11.06
CA ASN A 148 -2.76 -11.83 11.97
C ASN A 148 -2.44 -11.54 13.44
N GLN A 149 -1.16 -11.54 13.82
CA GLN A 149 -0.68 -11.22 15.16
C GLN A 149 0.53 -10.30 15.07
N SER A 150 0.80 -9.58 16.16
CA SER A 150 2.05 -8.86 16.33
C SER A 150 3.22 -9.85 16.43
N LEU A 151 4.24 -9.68 15.59
CA LEU A 151 5.44 -10.49 15.57
C LEU A 151 6.67 -9.61 15.75
N ARG A 152 7.40 -9.83 16.85
CA ARG A 152 8.73 -9.25 17.07
C ARG A 152 9.78 -10.27 16.68
N LEU A 153 10.63 -9.92 15.71
CA LEU A 153 11.68 -10.79 15.17
C LEU A 153 13.04 -10.10 15.26
N SER A 154 14.10 -10.88 15.32
CA SER A 154 15.49 -10.40 15.31
C SER A 154 16.05 -10.42 13.87
N HIS A 155 16.93 -9.48 13.55
CA HIS A 155 17.54 -9.34 12.23
C HIS A 155 18.99 -8.84 12.25
N SER A 156 19.75 -9.13 11.20
CA SER A 156 21.17 -8.76 11.06
C SER A 156 21.42 -7.33 10.54
N LEU A 157 20.38 -6.60 10.13
CA LEU A 157 20.53 -5.29 9.47
C LEU A 157 21.05 -4.14 10.34
N ALA A 158 21.16 -4.32 11.66
CA ALA A 158 21.81 -3.32 12.52
C ALA A 158 23.29 -3.12 12.15
N ASP A 159 23.94 -4.17 11.64
CA ASP A 159 25.34 -4.17 11.21
C ASP A 159 25.50 -3.89 9.70
N SER A 160 24.41 -3.59 9.00
CA SER A 160 24.44 -3.37 7.55
C SER A 160 25.21 -2.08 7.20
N PRO A 161 26.10 -2.12 6.18
CA PRO A 161 26.82 -0.92 5.74
C PRO A 161 25.90 0.18 5.22
N LEU A 162 24.67 -0.16 4.80
CA LEU A 162 23.65 0.77 4.31
C LEU A 162 23.11 1.73 5.38
N PHE A 163 23.32 1.44 6.66
CA PHE A 163 22.83 2.27 7.76
C PHE A 163 23.95 2.87 8.63
N THR A 164 25.18 2.88 8.11
CA THR A 164 26.29 3.64 8.70
C THR A 164 26.03 5.15 8.59
N ASP A 165 26.64 5.96 9.45
CA ASP A 165 26.49 7.42 9.38
C ASP A 165 26.97 7.99 8.04
N ALA A 166 28.06 7.46 7.50
CA ALA A 166 28.57 7.84 6.19
C ALA A 166 27.56 7.51 5.07
N ALA A 167 26.97 6.32 5.08
CA ALA A 167 25.97 5.92 4.08
C ALA A 167 24.71 6.77 4.17
N LEU A 168 24.19 7.01 5.39
CA LEU A 168 23.00 7.83 5.61
C LEU A 168 23.23 9.30 5.23
N ALA A 169 24.38 9.87 5.60
CA ALA A 169 24.75 11.22 5.19
C ALA A 169 24.82 11.34 3.66
N ALA A 170 25.50 10.40 3.00
CA ALA A 170 25.61 10.39 1.55
C ALA A 170 24.25 10.18 0.85
N LEU A 171 23.35 9.40 1.45
CA LEU A 171 21.99 9.24 0.94
C LEU A 171 21.19 10.55 1.07
N ILE A 172 21.32 11.26 2.20
CA ILE A 172 20.69 12.58 2.39
C ILE A 172 21.21 13.57 1.33
N ASP A 173 22.52 13.64 1.13
CA ASP A 173 23.15 14.55 0.15
C ASP A 173 22.63 14.34 -1.28
N ARG A 174 22.38 13.08 -1.67
CA ARG A 174 21.89 12.72 -3.00
C ARG A 174 20.37 12.78 -3.13
N SER A 175 19.64 12.87 -2.02
CA SER A 175 18.18 12.78 -2.05
C SER A 175 17.57 14.10 -2.55
N PRO A 176 16.78 14.08 -3.64
CA PRO A 176 16.09 15.28 -4.11
C PRO A 176 14.97 15.69 -3.12
N ARG A 177 14.49 16.94 -3.21
CA ARG A 177 13.52 17.50 -2.25
C ARG A 177 12.27 16.64 -2.06
N GLU A 178 11.76 16.03 -3.13
CA GLU A 178 10.60 15.15 -3.14
C GLU A 178 10.82 13.78 -2.51
N ALA A 179 12.08 13.39 -2.29
CA ALA A 179 12.44 12.12 -1.69
C ALA A 179 12.52 12.19 -0.15
N TYR A 180 12.33 13.36 0.48
CA TYR A 180 12.35 13.45 1.94
C TYR A 180 11.31 14.39 2.54
N HIS A 181 11.06 14.18 3.83
CA HIS A 181 10.35 15.11 4.71
C HIS A 181 11.21 15.43 5.92
N VAL A 182 11.34 16.71 6.26
CA VAL A 182 11.93 17.13 7.52
C VAL A 182 10.83 17.61 8.42
N ASN A 183 10.81 17.08 9.63
CA ASN A 183 9.80 17.39 10.59
C ASN A 183 10.44 17.85 11.89
N TYR A 184 9.80 18.79 12.54
CA TYR A 184 10.27 19.33 13.80
C TYR A 184 9.11 19.48 14.77
N SER A 185 9.39 19.14 16.03
CA SER A 185 8.52 19.42 17.17
C SER A 185 9.24 20.42 18.06
N GLN A 186 8.59 21.53 18.43
CA GLN A 186 9.22 22.51 19.32
C GLN A 186 9.54 21.89 20.69
N LYS A 187 10.74 22.15 21.23
CA LYS A 187 11.14 21.67 22.57
C LYS A 187 10.33 22.35 23.67
N THR A 188 10.06 23.64 23.52
CA THR A 188 9.07 24.37 24.32
C THR A 188 7.73 24.33 23.60
N PRO A 189 6.72 23.59 24.09
CA PRO A 189 5.43 23.51 23.43
C PRO A 189 4.75 24.89 23.42
N GLY A 190 4.42 25.41 22.24
CA GLY A 190 3.22 26.25 22.11
C GLY A 190 1.98 25.39 22.38
N ASN A 191 0.86 25.99 22.78
CA ASN A 191 -0.39 25.24 23.00
C ASN A 191 -1.30 25.34 21.75
N PRO A 192 -1.53 24.25 20.98
CA PRO A 192 -0.90 22.92 21.04
C PRO A 192 0.42 22.84 20.25
N PRO A 193 1.32 21.87 20.57
CA PRO A 193 2.59 21.73 19.87
C PRO A 193 2.36 21.43 18.39
N LYS A 194 2.85 22.33 17.52
CA LYS A 194 2.65 22.25 16.08
C LYS A 194 3.80 21.46 15.44
N ARG A 195 3.46 20.35 14.78
CA ARG A 195 4.38 19.68 13.84
C ARG A 195 4.59 20.60 12.64
N ARG A 196 5.85 20.90 12.34
CA ARG A 196 6.25 21.73 11.19
C ARG A 196 6.89 20.85 10.12
N GLU A 197 6.77 21.26 8.87
CA GLU A 197 7.51 20.69 7.74
C GLU A 197 8.64 21.66 7.36
N GLY A 198 9.82 21.12 7.10
CA GLY A 198 10.99 21.89 6.75
C GLY A 198 11.73 21.35 5.53
N GLU A 199 12.85 21.98 5.21
CA GLU A 199 13.75 21.59 4.15
C GLU A 199 15.19 21.42 4.63
N ILE A 200 15.95 20.64 3.86
CA ILE A 200 17.42 20.57 3.89
C ILE A 200 17.90 21.38 2.68
N LYS A 201 18.79 22.35 2.90
CA LYS A 201 19.41 23.12 1.82
C LYS A 201 20.71 23.73 2.29
N ASP A 202 21.71 23.76 1.41
CA ASP A 202 22.99 24.43 1.62
C ASP A 202 23.79 23.88 2.82
N ILE A 203 23.51 22.64 3.26
CA ILE A 203 24.22 21.90 4.31
C ILE A 203 24.41 20.45 3.87
N SER A 204 25.44 19.78 4.41
CA SER A 204 25.72 18.37 4.15
C SER A 204 24.82 17.43 4.97
N GLY A 205 24.67 16.20 4.49
CA GLY A 205 23.96 15.14 5.21
C GLY A 205 24.62 14.81 6.56
N ALA A 206 25.94 14.97 6.68
CA ALA A 206 26.64 14.81 7.95
C ALA A 206 26.22 15.88 8.98
N GLU A 207 26.09 17.15 8.55
CA GLU A 207 25.56 18.23 9.39
C GLU A 207 24.09 17.98 9.75
N VAL A 208 23.28 17.47 8.82
CA VAL A 208 21.89 17.07 9.11
C VAL A 208 21.85 16.01 10.20
N LEU A 209 22.67 14.95 10.11
CA LEU A 209 22.73 13.91 11.14
C LEU A 209 23.12 14.48 12.51
N GLU A 210 24.07 15.41 12.55
CA GLU A 210 24.49 16.05 13.80
C GLU A 210 23.38 16.91 14.40
N VAL A 211 22.65 17.66 13.57
CA VAL A 211 21.47 18.40 14.03
C VAL A 211 20.41 17.43 14.59
N ILE A 212 20.17 16.29 13.94
CA ILE A 212 19.21 15.30 14.43
C ILE A 212 19.67 14.72 15.78
N ARG A 213 20.97 14.50 16.03
CA ARG A 213 21.45 13.98 17.33
C ARG A 213 21.06 14.87 18.51
N ASN A 214 21.10 16.19 18.32
CA ASN A 214 20.97 17.17 19.40
C ASN A 214 19.64 17.95 19.38
N GLY A 215 18.88 17.82 18.30
CA GLY A 215 17.67 18.59 18.04
C GLY A 215 16.38 17.95 18.55
N ASN A 216 15.28 18.32 17.90
CA ASN A 216 13.97 17.66 18.02
C ASN A 216 13.38 17.48 16.60
N ILE A 217 14.25 17.01 15.70
CA ILE A 217 14.02 16.88 14.26
C ILE A 217 13.96 15.40 13.89
N TRP A 218 13.14 15.06 12.90
CA TRP A 218 13.26 13.79 12.23
C TRP A 218 13.14 13.94 10.72
N VAL A 219 13.91 13.13 10.01
CA VAL A 219 13.97 13.06 8.56
C VAL A 219 13.43 11.72 8.12
N ASN A 220 12.43 11.76 7.23
CA ASN A 220 11.92 10.58 6.54
C ASN A 220 12.46 10.58 5.11
N LEU A 221 13.30 9.62 4.76
CA LEU A 221 13.77 9.39 3.39
C LEU A 221 12.85 8.36 2.72
N THR A 222 12.01 8.84 1.81
CA THR A 222 10.96 8.04 1.15
C THR A 222 11.48 7.40 -0.13
N ALA A 223 11.18 6.11 -0.33
CA ALA A 223 11.59 5.35 -1.51
C ALA A 223 13.09 5.51 -1.85
N PRO A 224 14.01 5.25 -0.91
CA PRO A 224 15.45 5.50 -1.09
C PRO A 224 16.07 4.70 -2.23
N ALA A 225 15.43 3.62 -2.68
CA ALA A 225 15.80 2.86 -3.87
C ALA A 225 15.88 3.72 -5.16
N LYS A 226 15.15 4.84 -5.22
CA LYS A 226 15.23 5.81 -6.33
C LYS A 226 16.52 6.63 -6.33
N THR A 227 17.13 6.81 -5.16
CA THR A 227 18.38 7.55 -4.96
C THR A 227 19.59 6.62 -4.94
N ASP A 228 19.43 5.43 -4.36
CA ASP A 228 20.46 4.41 -4.23
C ASP A 228 19.86 3.00 -4.39
N PRO A 229 20.14 2.31 -5.52
CA PRO A 229 19.57 1.00 -5.82
C PRO A 229 19.81 -0.08 -4.76
N ALA A 230 20.85 0.05 -3.91
CA ALA A 230 21.15 -0.95 -2.89
C ALA A 230 20.02 -1.10 -1.85
N TYR A 231 19.21 -0.05 -1.62
CA TYR A 231 18.01 -0.17 -0.78
C TYR A 231 16.86 -0.92 -1.49
N GLY A 232 16.85 -0.93 -2.82
CA GLY A 232 15.95 -1.76 -3.63
C GLY A 232 16.31 -3.24 -3.49
N ASP A 233 17.59 -3.57 -3.64
CA ASP A 233 18.10 -4.93 -3.47
C ASP A 233 17.84 -5.47 -2.04
N LEU A 234 18.01 -4.61 -1.02
CA LEU A 234 17.64 -4.91 0.37
C LEU A 234 16.15 -5.22 0.49
N LEU A 235 15.29 -4.37 -0.07
CA LEU A 235 13.84 -4.53 0.01
C LEU A 235 13.38 -5.83 -0.67
N ASP A 236 13.95 -6.16 -1.82
CA ASP A 236 13.64 -7.40 -2.51
C ASP A 236 14.12 -8.64 -1.76
N SER A 237 15.30 -8.58 -1.15
CA SER A 237 15.83 -9.67 -0.31
C SER A 237 14.95 -9.91 0.92
N LEU A 238 14.52 -8.83 1.60
CA LEU A 238 13.59 -8.90 2.74
C LEU A 238 12.29 -9.61 2.39
N TYR A 239 11.64 -9.18 1.30
CA TYR A 239 10.37 -9.78 0.90
C TYR A 239 10.53 -11.17 0.30
N ALA A 240 11.65 -11.49 -0.36
CA ALA A 240 11.95 -12.85 -0.80
C ALA A 240 11.98 -13.83 0.38
N GLU A 241 12.63 -13.45 1.49
CA GLU A 241 12.70 -14.27 2.70
C GLU A 241 11.31 -14.51 3.33
N PHE A 242 10.44 -13.50 3.36
CA PHE A 242 9.07 -13.69 3.84
C PHE A 242 8.20 -14.52 2.88
N GLU A 243 8.33 -14.33 1.57
CA GLU A 243 7.59 -15.12 0.58
C GLU A 243 8.02 -16.59 0.52
N GLU A 244 9.27 -16.88 0.85
CA GLU A 244 9.76 -18.25 1.02
C GLU A 244 9.16 -18.89 2.29
N ARG A 245 9.07 -18.13 3.39
CA ARG A 245 8.72 -18.67 4.71
C ARG A 245 7.23 -18.67 5.02
N VAL A 246 6.45 -17.82 4.37
CA VAL A 246 5.01 -17.67 4.61
C VAL A 246 4.22 -18.25 3.42
N PRO A 247 3.64 -19.46 3.54
CA PRO A 247 2.91 -20.08 2.44
C PRO A 247 1.78 -19.20 1.91
N GLY A 248 1.76 -19.00 0.59
CA GLY A 248 0.75 -18.18 -0.08
C GLY A 248 0.95 -16.67 0.04
N PHE A 249 1.96 -16.20 0.79
CA PHE A 249 2.31 -14.78 0.81
C PHE A 249 2.98 -14.39 -0.51
N LYS A 250 2.37 -13.42 -1.19
CA LYS A 250 2.90 -12.79 -2.39
C LYS A 250 2.70 -11.30 -2.28
N SER A 251 3.81 -10.57 -2.29
CA SER A 251 3.87 -9.16 -2.04
C SER A 251 4.19 -8.39 -3.33
N TYR A 252 3.53 -7.25 -3.51
CA TYR A 252 3.79 -6.33 -4.60
C TYR A 252 3.65 -4.88 -4.12
N LYS A 253 4.03 -3.91 -4.95
CA LYS A 253 4.06 -2.48 -4.58
C LYS A 253 4.79 -2.27 -3.25
N ARG A 254 5.94 -2.93 -3.13
CA ARG A 254 6.81 -2.85 -1.96
C ARG A 254 7.41 -1.45 -1.90
N ASN A 255 7.54 -0.92 -0.69
CA ASN A 255 8.17 0.37 -0.47
C ASN A 255 8.97 0.35 0.83
N LEU A 256 10.00 1.18 0.89
CA LEU A 256 10.85 1.37 2.06
C LEU A 256 10.92 2.86 2.39
N THR A 257 10.84 3.20 3.67
CA THR A 257 11.09 4.57 4.15
C THR A 257 12.06 4.50 5.33
N ILE A 258 13.16 5.26 5.26
CA ILE A 258 14.13 5.37 6.36
C ILE A 258 13.71 6.54 7.24
N LEU A 259 13.71 6.33 8.56
CA LEU A 259 13.42 7.35 9.55
C LEU A 259 14.67 7.55 10.42
N ILE A 260 15.20 8.76 10.40
CA ILE A 260 16.32 9.21 11.22
C ILE A 260 15.80 10.29 12.15
N SER A 261 15.91 10.10 13.46
CA SER A 261 15.14 10.88 14.41
C SER A 261 15.92 11.22 15.68
N SER A 262 15.66 12.41 16.21
CA SER A 262 16.20 12.88 17.48
C SER A 262 15.74 11.99 18.65
N PRO A 263 16.48 12.00 19.77
CA PRO A 263 16.01 11.40 21.02
C PRO A 263 14.62 11.91 21.40
N ASN A 264 13.78 11.05 22.00
CA ASN A 264 12.48 11.43 22.58
C ASN A 264 11.41 11.93 21.59
N VAL A 265 11.69 11.90 20.27
CA VAL A 265 10.67 12.13 19.24
C VAL A 265 9.60 11.04 19.33
N SER A 266 8.34 11.44 19.26
CA SER A 266 7.20 10.52 19.23
C SER A 266 6.34 10.75 17.99
N VAL A 267 5.76 9.66 17.48
CA VAL A 267 4.72 9.72 16.44
C VAL A 267 3.40 9.37 17.10
N LYS A 268 2.40 10.22 16.85
CA LYS A 268 1.06 10.10 17.41
C LYS A 268 0.38 8.82 16.97
N TYR A 269 -0.69 8.47 17.69
CA TYR A 269 -1.61 7.38 17.34
C TYR A 269 -2.08 7.51 15.89
N HIS A 270 -1.86 6.45 15.09
CA HIS A 270 -2.24 6.39 13.68
C HIS A 270 -2.46 4.95 13.24
N SER A 271 -2.92 4.76 12.00
CA SER A 271 -2.98 3.47 11.33
C SER A 271 -2.54 3.65 9.88
N ASP A 272 -1.90 2.63 9.33
CA ASP A 272 -1.50 2.61 7.93
C ASP A 272 -2.48 1.82 7.08
N VAL A 273 -2.52 2.16 5.80
CA VAL A 273 -3.34 1.51 4.79
C VAL A 273 -2.69 0.23 4.24
N PRO A 274 -1.43 0.22 3.79
CA PRO A 274 -0.77 -1.01 3.35
C PRO A 274 -0.37 -1.91 4.54
N GLY A 275 0.02 -3.16 4.24
CA GLY A 275 0.66 -4.01 5.25
C GLY A 275 2.04 -3.46 5.56
N GLN A 276 2.40 -3.36 6.84
CA GLN A 276 3.62 -2.69 7.27
C GLN A 276 4.45 -3.52 8.27
N SER A 277 5.74 -3.21 8.32
CA SER A 277 6.66 -3.64 9.38
C SER A 277 7.65 -2.50 9.69
N LEU A 278 8.08 -2.43 10.93
CA LEU A 278 9.07 -1.48 11.44
C LEU A 278 10.35 -2.21 11.82
N TRP A 279 11.49 -1.69 11.39
CA TRP A 279 12.81 -2.31 11.56
C TRP A 279 13.74 -1.34 12.29
N GLN A 280 14.22 -1.74 13.46
CA GLN A 280 15.05 -0.91 14.31
C GLN A 280 16.53 -1.23 14.04
N VAL A 281 17.28 -0.24 13.56
CA VAL A 281 18.70 -0.39 13.21
C VAL A 281 19.59 0.21 14.29
N ARG A 282 19.18 1.33 14.90
CA ARG A 282 19.97 2.03 15.92
C ARG A 282 19.08 2.70 16.94
N GLY A 283 19.45 2.58 18.22
CA GLY A 283 18.72 3.15 19.35
C GLY A 283 17.56 2.26 19.79
N THR A 284 16.76 2.77 20.72
CA THR A 284 15.61 2.06 21.27
C THR A 284 14.33 2.82 20.97
N LYS A 285 13.30 2.07 20.56
CA LYS A 285 11.99 2.60 20.24
C LYS A 285 10.91 1.79 20.96
N LYS A 286 10.07 2.48 21.73
CA LYS A 286 8.87 1.90 22.32
C LYS A 286 7.72 2.00 21.34
N VAL A 287 7.12 0.88 21.00
CA VAL A 287 6.00 0.75 20.07
C VAL A 287 4.78 0.25 20.82
N TYR A 288 3.67 0.95 20.65
CA TYR A 288 2.37 0.57 21.18
C TYR A 288 1.52 0.10 20.00
N VAL A 289 1.04 -1.14 20.03
CA VAL A 289 0.14 -1.70 19.02
C VAL A 289 -1.21 -1.98 19.68
N TYR A 290 -2.27 -1.44 19.11
CA TYR A 290 -3.63 -1.55 19.63
C TYR A 290 -4.43 -2.56 18.82
N PRO A 291 -5.52 -3.13 19.38
CA PRO A 291 -6.38 -4.02 18.62
C PRO A 291 -6.93 -3.34 17.35
N ALA A 292 -6.86 -4.02 16.20
CA ALA A 292 -7.31 -3.55 14.89
C ALA A 292 -8.85 -3.57 14.72
N GLN A 293 -9.59 -3.20 15.76
CA GLN A 293 -11.05 -3.19 15.76
C GLN A 293 -11.59 -2.07 16.66
N ALA A 294 -12.91 -1.85 16.60
CA ALA A 294 -13.58 -0.97 17.54
C ALA A 294 -13.36 -1.47 18.98
N PRO A 295 -13.18 -0.56 19.96
CA PRO A 295 -13.27 0.90 19.85
C PRO A 295 -12.00 1.62 19.35
N PHE A 296 -10.87 0.93 19.24
CA PHE A 296 -9.55 1.53 18.94
C PHE A 296 -9.46 2.07 17.50
N ILE A 297 -10.05 1.37 16.55
CA ILE A 297 -10.26 1.90 15.19
C ILE A 297 -11.69 1.67 14.76
N SER A 298 -12.42 2.77 14.59
CA SER A 298 -13.77 2.70 14.05
C SER A 298 -13.74 2.50 12.54
N GLN A 299 -14.71 1.74 12.04
CA GLN A 299 -14.86 1.49 10.62
C GLN A 299 -14.97 2.80 9.79
N PRO A 300 -15.72 3.84 10.20
CA PRO A 300 -15.73 5.12 9.50
C PRO A 300 -14.39 5.87 9.53
N ALA A 301 -13.61 5.76 10.60
CA ALA A 301 -12.30 6.38 10.67
C ALA A 301 -11.33 5.72 9.67
N LEU A 302 -11.32 4.39 9.60
CA LEU A 302 -10.53 3.64 8.60
C LEU A 302 -10.94 3.98 7.16
N GLU A 303 -12.25 4.07 6.89
CA GLU A 303 -12.75 4.46 5.57
C GLU A 303 -12.30 5.89 5.19
N LYS A 304 -12.40 6.86 6.11
CA LYS A 304 -11.92 8.23 5.88
C LYS A 304 -10.40 8.30 5.66
N LEU A 305 -9.63 7.53 6.42
CA LEU A 305 -8.19 7.36 6.21
C LEU A 305 -7.90 6.88 4.79
N ILE A 306 -8.58 5.81 4.36
CA ILE A 306 -8.43 5.23 3.01
C ILE A 306 -8.82 6.22 1.90
N LEU A 307 -9.85 7.05 2.12
CA LEU A 307 -10.26 8.09 1.19
C LEU A 307 -9.37 9.34 1.21
N GLY A 308 -8.38 9.42 2.11
CA GLY A 308 -7.53 10.61 2.29
C GLY A 308 -8.27 11.80 2.91
N GLN A 309 -9.41 11.56 3.56
CA GLN A 309 -10.23 12.56 4.25
C GLN A 309 -9.81 12.76 5.72
N LEU A 310 -9.01 11.84 6.25
CA LEU A 310 -8.39 11.90 7.57
C LEU A 310 -6.88 11.75 7.37
N ARG A 311 -6.06 12.61 7.98
CA ARG A 311 -4.61 12.35 8.01
C ARG A 311 -4.34 11.21 8.99
N GLU A 312 -3.35 10.38 8.69
CA GLU A 312 -2.96 9.22 9.52
C GLU A 312 -2.83 9.60 11.01
N THR A 313 -2.18 10.74 11.30
CA THR A 313 -1.93 11.23 12.66
C THR A 313 -3.10 11.94 13.33
N ASP A 314 -4.23 12.10 12.65
CA ASP A 314 -5.43 12.78 13.16
C ASP A 314 -6.48 11.76 13.65
N MET A 315 -6.09 10.48 13.79
CA MET A 315 -6.96 9.45 14.34
C MET A 315 -7.34 9.75 15.80
N PRO A 316 -8.62 9.58 16.18
CA PRO A 316 -9.04 9.75 17.57
C PRO A 316 -8.29 8.80 18.49
N PHE A 317 -7.69 9.35 19.54
CA PHE A 317 -7.01 8.61 20.59
C PHE A 317 -7.64 8.99 21.93
N GLU A 318 -8.02 7.98 22.69
CA GLU A 318 -8.43 8.15 24.08
C GLU A 318 -7.32 7.59 24.99
N PRO A 319 -6.91 8.29 26.06
CA PRO A 319 -5.83 7.83 26.93
C PRO A 319 -6.01 6.41 27.46
N TRP A 320 -7.24 5.99 27.75
CA TRP A 320 -7.54 4.63 28.24
C TRP A 320 -7.29 3.53 27.20
N PHE A 321 -7.07 3.87 25.93
CA PHE A 321 -6.65 2.88 24.93
C PHE A 321 -5.32 2.21 25.32
N ASP A 322 -4.46 2.92 26.06
CA ASP A 322 -3.17 2.39 26.51
C ASP A 322 -3.32 1.15 27.42
N ASP A 323 -4.46 0.98 28.11
CA ASP A 323 -4.75 -0.20 28.94
C ASP A 323 -4.84 -1.50 28.12
N PHE A 324 -5.01 -1.38 26.79
CA PHE A 324 -5.17 -2.50 25.86
C PHE A 324 -4.03 -2.60 24.84
N ALA A 325 -3.03 -1.73 24.93
CA ALA A 325 -1.90 -1.73 24.01
C ALA A 325 -0.98 -2.93 24.29
N GLN A 326 -0.57 -3.61 23.23
CA GLN A 326 0.63 -4.46 23.26
C GLN A 326 1.85 -3.55 23.12
N VAL A 327 2.71 -3.53 24.13
CA VAL A 327 3.86 -2.63 24.20
C VAL A 327 5.15 -3.41 23.96
N TYR A 328 5.95 -2.93 23.01
CA TYR A 328 7.23 -3.52 22.62
C TYR A 328 8.33 -2.47 22.74
N ASP A 329 9.39 -2.79 23.47
CA ASP A 329 10.65 -2.08 23.34
C ASP A 329 11.47 -2.78 22.24
N LEU A 330 11.72 -2.06 21.15
CA LEU A 330 12.56 -2.51 20.04
C LEU A 330 13.96 -1.94 20.20
N GLU A 331 14.94 -2.83 20.18
CA GLU A 331 16.37 -2.52 20.17
C GLU A 331 16.93 -2.64 18.74
N ALA A 332 18.17 -2.19 18.56
CA ALA A 332 18.89 -2.41 17.31
C ALA A 332 18.93 -3.90 16.96
N GLY A 333 18.56 -4.25 15.73
CA GLY A 333 18.49 -5.63 15.28
C GLY A 333 17.13 -6.29 15.54
N GLN A 334 16.10 -5.52 15.89
CA GLN A 334 14.74 -6.03 16.07
C GLN A 334 13.76 -5.36 15.11
N MET A 335 12.78 -6.13 14.65
CA MET A 335 11.65 -5.63 13.88
C MET A 335 10.32 -5.97 14.55
N LEU A 336 9.29 -5.20 14.23
CA LEU A 336 7.90 -5.49 14.60
C LEU A 336 7.00 -5.46 13.36
N HIS A 337 6.24 -6.52 13.18
CA HIS A 337 5.16 -6.64 12.20
C HIS A 337 3.85 -6.78 12.97
N TRP A 338 2.75 -6.23 12.47
CA TRP A 338 1.45 -6.28 13.15
C TRP A 338 0.29 -6.41 12.15
N PRO A 339 -0.93 -6.75 12.63
CA PRO A 339 -2.08 -6.95 11.77
C PRO A 339 -2.42 -5.72 10.93
N LEU A 340 -3.04 -5.95 9.77
CA LEU A 340 -3.48 -4.89 8.86
C LEU A 340 -4.32 -3.82 9.58
N ASN A 341 -3.99 -2.56 9.34
CA ASN A 341 -4.66 -1.39 9.92
C ASN A 341 -4.65 -1.36 11.47
N GLY A 342 -3.80 -2.17 12.13
CA GLY A 342 -3.59 -2.12 13.57
C GLY A 342 -3.08 -0.73 13.98
N PRO A 343 -3.84 0.01 14.80
CA PRO A 343 -3.39 1.32 15.24
C PRO A 343 -2.13 1.20 16.07
N HIS A 344 -1.28 2.21 16.00
CA HIS A 344 -0.04 2.23 16.74
C HIS A 344 0.48 3.64 16.97
N ARG A 345 1.38 3.75 17.94
CA ARG A 345 2.18 4.96 18.21
C ARG A 345 3.57 4.56 18.64
N VAL A 346 4.53 5.46 18.46
CA VAL A 346 5.93 5.20 18.82
C VAL A 346 6.53 6.33 19.62
N VAL A 347 7.45 5.98 20.52
CA VAL A 347 8.28 6.90 21.29
C VAL A 347 9.73 6.44 21.17
N ASN A 348 10.59 7.28 20.63
CA ASN A 348 12.03 7.03 20.57
C ASN A 348 12.66 7.35 21.93
N HIS A 349 13.71 6.63 22.33
CA HIS A 349 14.40 6.88 23.59
C HIS A 349 15.83 7.35 23.39
N GLY A 350 16.26 8.31 24.23
CA GLY A 350 17.62 8.47 24.77
C GLY A 350 18.79 8.79 23.82
N MET A 351 18.65 8.55 22.51
CA MET A 351 19.69 8.74 21.51
C MET A 351 19.11 8.94 20.11
N LEU A 352 19.97 9.24 19.14
CA LEU A 352 19.60 9.25 17.72
C LEU A 352 19.10 7.85 17.32
N ASN A 353 17.92 7.82 16.74
CA ASN A 353 17.25 6.60 16.31
C ASN A 353 17.30 6.48 14.78
N VAL A 354 17.75 5.32 14.30
CA VAL A 354 17.67 4.93 12.89
C VAL A 354 16.79 3.70 12.79
N SER A 355 15.76 3.81 11.96
CA SER A 355 14.84 2.73 11.66
C SER A 355 14.38 2.85 10.23
N PHE A 356 13.77 1.80 9.70
CA PHE A 356 13.04 1.92 8.44
C PHE A 356 11.72 1.16 8.53
N THR A 357 10.75 1.58 7.74
CA THR A 357 9.51 0.83 7.55
C THR A 357 9.51 0.17 6.19
N THR A 358 8.90 -1.00 6.11
CA THR A 358 8.62 -1.68 4.84
C THR A 358 7.12 -1.81 4.67
N GLU A 359 6.63 -1.43 3.50
CA GLU A 359 5.23 -1.53 3.13
C GLU A 359 5.05 -2.55 2.01
N HIS A 360 3.91 -3.23 1.99
CA HIS A 360 3.54 -4.12 0.91
C HIS A 360 2.04 -4.20 0.69
N TRP A 361 1.71 -4.72 -0.48
CA TRP A 361 0.37 -5.14 -0.85
C TRP A 361 0.35 -6.63 -1.14
N THR A 362 -0.78 -7.26 -0.83
CA THR A 362 -1.17 -8.57 -1.32
C THR A 362 -2.56 -8.45 -1.95
N ASP A 363 -3.00 -9.46 -2.69
CA ASP A 363 -4.37 -9.48 -3.23
C ASP A 363 -5.42 -9.39 -2.13
N ASP A 364 -5.16 -9.96 -0.97
CA ASP A 364 -6.05 -9.91 0.18
C ASP A 364 -6.16 -8.48 0.75
N LEU A 365 -5.02 -7.83 1.00
CA LEU A 365 -4.97 -6.42 1.43
C LEU A 365 -5.69 -5.50 0.44
N ARG A 366 -5.53 -5.77 -0.86
CA ARG A 366 -6.19 -5.02 -1.92
C ARG A 366 -7.71 -5.21 -1.92
N LYS A 367 -8.22 -6.40 -1.63
CA LYS A 367 -9.67 -6.63 -1.48
C LYS A 367 -10.23 -5.82 -0.33
N HIS A 368 -9.58 -5.85 0.83
CA HIS A 368 -9.95 -5.04 1.99
C HIS A 368 -9.93 -3.55 1.68
N TYR A 369 -8.90 -3.07 1.00
CA TYR A 369 -8.84 -1.68 0.53
C TYR A 369 -10.02 -1.30 -0.35
N ALA A 370 -10.36 -2.13 -1.35
CA ALA A 370 -11.46 -1.84 -2.26
C ALA A 370 -12.82 -1.78 -1.56
N VAL A 371 -13.08 -2.72 -0.64
CA VAL A 371 -14.32 -2.74 0.16
C VAL A 371 -14.43 -1.49 1.03
N ASN A 372 -13.36 -1.14 1.74
CA ASN A 372 -13.35 0.03 2.61
C ASN A 372 -13.43 1.35 1.83
N TYR A 373 -12.74 1.45 0.69
CA TYR A 373 -12.84 2.61 -0.19
C TYR A 373 -14.29 2.81 -0.66
N ALA A 374 -14.93 1.76 -1.20
CA ALA A 374 -16.31 1.81 -1.64
C ALA A 374 -17.28 2.12 -0.48
N ASN A 375 -17.05 1.53 0.69
CA ASN A 375 -17.88 1.79 1.87
C ASN A 375 -17.77 3.24 2.32
N GLY A 376 -16.57 3.81 2.34
CA GLY A 376 -16.36 5.22 2.63
C GLY A 376 -17.13 6.12 1.68
N VAL A 377 -17.09 5.83 0.37
CA VAL A 377 -17.85 6.59 -0.64
C VAL A 377 -19.36 6.49 -0.39
N LEU A 378 -19.88 5.28 -0.18
CA LEU A 378 -21.31 5.06 0.07
C LEU A 378 -21.78 5.73 1.36
N ARG A 379 -20.95 5.72 2.40
CA ARG A 379 -21.24 6.39 3.67
C ARG A 379 -21.24 7.91 3.50
N ASP A 380 -20.21 8.46 2.86
CA ASP A 380 -20.06 9.90 2.63
C ASP A 380 -21.16 10.46 1.73
N LYS A 381 -21.51 9.75 0.64
CA LYS A 381 -22.46 10.25 -0.37
C LYS A 381 -23.91 9.89 -0.11
N LEU A 382 -24.19 8.74 0.50
CA LEU A 382 -25.55 8.22 0.67
C LEU A 382 -25.96 8.05 2.15
N GLY A 383 -25.07 8.38 3.10
CA GLY A 383 -25.37 8.23 4.53
C GLY A 383 -25.54 6.77 4.97
N ALA A 384 -25.06 5.81 4.18
CA ALA A 384 -25.23 4.38 4.45
C ALA A 384 -24.55 3.98 5.79
N LYS A 385 -25.29 3.26 6.65
CA LYS A 385 -24.83 2.92 8.01
C LYS A 385 -24.26 1.50 8.11
N LYS A 386 -25.01 0.51 7.64
CA LYS A 386 -24.66 -0.91 7.72
C LYS A 386 -24.15 -1.39 6.37
N LEU A 387 -22.83 -1.47 6.22
CA LEU A 387 -22.17 -1.86 4.97
C LEU A 387 -21.37 -3.15 5.21
N SER A 388 -21.53 -4.11 4.30
CA SER A 388 -20.79 -5.37 4.35
C SER A 388 -19.26 -5.16 4.32
N GLN A 389 -18.52 -5.97 5.05
CA GLN A 389 -17.05 -6.03 4.98
C GLN A 389 -16.55 -7.28 4.21
N GLN A 390 -17.46 -7.99 3.55
CA GLN A 390 -17.10 -9.19 2.76
C GLN A 390 -16.20 -8.82 1.58
N VAL A 391 -15.07 -9.53 1.48
CA VAL A 391 -14.05 -9.41 0.43
C VAL A 391 -14.23 -10.41 -0.72
N THR A 392 -15.38 -11.09 -0.74
CA THR A 392 -15.77 -12.06 -1.77
C THR A 392 -17.26 -11.94 -2.12
N GLY A 393 -17.68 -12.55 -3.23
CA GLY A 393 -19.07 -12.61 -3.66
C GLY A 393 -19.58 -11.33 -4.34
N LEU A 394 -20.88 -11.26 -4.62
CA LEU A 394 -21.48 -10.20 -5.42
C LEU A 394 -21.34 -8.80 -4.79
N SER A 395 -21.48 -8.70 -3.46
CA SER A 395 -21.31 -7.43 -2.75
C SER A 395 -19.90 -6.87 -2.91
N TYR A 396 -18.88 -7.74 -2.82
CA TYR A 396 -17.50 -7.37 -3.08
C TYR A 396 -17.32 -6.92 -4.54
N MET A 397 -17.82 -7.67 -5.53
CA MET A 397 -17.65 -7.30 -6.95
C MET A 397 -18.28 -5.94 -7.27
N ALA A 398 -19.46 -5.64 -6.71
CA ALA A 398 -20.10 -4.33 -6.87
C ALA A 398 -19.27 -3.20 -6.24
N LYS A 399 -18.74 -3.41 -5.03
CA LYS A 399 -17.87 -2.45 -4.33
C LYS A 399 -16.54 -2.25 -5.05
N LEU A 400 -15.98 -3.33 -5.54
CA LEU A 400 -14.76 -3.34 -6.31
C LEU A 400 -14.95 -2.48 -7.59
N GLY A 401 -16.05 -2.67 -8.31
CA GLY A 401 -16.43 -1.83 -9.45
C GLY A 401 -16.62 -0.36 -9.08
N LEU A 402 -17.33 -0.08 -7.98
CA LEU A 402 -17.53 1.29 -7.49
C LEU A 402 -16.21 1.97 -7.10
N ALA A 403 -15.35 1.27 -6.36
CA ALA A 403 -14.05 1.78 -5.96
C ALA A 403 -13.19 2.12 -7.18
N GLY A 404 -13.16 1.25 -8.20
CA GLY A 404 -12.50 1.51 -9.46
C GLY A 404 -13.07 2.75 -10.18
N ALA A 405 -14.40 2.79 -10.35
CA ALA A 405 -15.07 3.89 -11.05
C ALA A 405 -14.81 5.25 -10.39
N VAL A 406 -14.87 5.32 -9.05
CA VAL A 406 -14.61 6.56 -8.32
C VAL A 406 -13.12 6.92 -8.35
N LYS A 407 -12.22 5.96 -8.08
CA LYS A 407 -10.78 6.21 -7.99
C LYS A 407 -10.17 6.75 -9.28
N PHE A 408 -10.69 6.34 -10.43
CA PHE A 408 -10.20 6.77 -11.75
C PHE A 408 -11.08 7.83 -12.42
N SER A 409 -12.02 8.44 -11.68
CA SER A 409 -12.80 9.59 -12.13
C SER A 409 -12.42 10.84 -11.35
N PRO A 410 -12.84 12.04 -11.80
CA PRO A 410 -12.70 13.28 -11.03
C PRO A 410 -13.41 13.26 -9.66
N LEU A 411 -14.20 12.22 -9.36
CA LEU A 411 -14.86 12.05 -8.06
C LEU A 411 -13.93 11.47 -6.99
N ASN A 412 -12.70 11.06 -7.34
CA ASN A 412 -11.74 10.53 -6.37
C ASN A 412 -11.48 11.58 -5.27
N PRO A 413 -11.84 11.30 -4.00
CA PRO A 413 -11.65 12.25 -2.91
C PRO A 413 -10.19 12.38 -2.49
N GLN A 414 -9.32 11.45 -2.90
CA GLN A 414 -7.89 11.52 -2.60
C GLN A 414 -7.26 12.68 -3.36
N LYS A 415 -6.99 13.77 -2.64
CA LYS A 415 -6.25 14.92 -3.15
C LYS A 415 -4.76 14.74 -2.92
N LYS A 416 -3.95 15.40 -3.74
CA LYS A 416 -2.52 15.50 -3.48
C LYS A 416 -2.28 16.20 -2.14
N LYS A 417 -1.33 15.67 -1.36
CA LYS A 417 -0.94 16.26 -0.08
C LYS A 417 -0.09 17.50 -0.38
N VAL A 418 -0.57 18.66 0.05
CA VAL A 418 0.19 19.92 0.03
C VAL A 418 0.78 20.15 1.42
N TYR A 419 2.08 20.36 1.47
CA TYR A 419 2.84 20.62 2.69
C TYR A 419 3.18 22.11 2.75
N ASN A 420 3.13 22.69 3.95
CA ASN A 420 3.56 24.06 4.19
C ASN A 420 4.97 24.02 4.80
N VAL A 421 5.98 24.27 3.97
CA VAL A 421 7.39 24.29 4.40
C VAL A 421 7.68 25.65 5.00
N ASP A 422 8.06 25.72 6.27
CA ASP A 422 8.24 26.98 6.99
C ASP A 422 9.55 27.08 7.78
N PHE A 423 10.43 26.09 7.66
CA PHE A 423 11.78 26.15 8.24
C PHE A 423 12.83 25.42 7.40
N ARG A 424 14.09 25.68 7.69
CA ARG A 424 15.24 24.94 7.21
C ARG A 424 16.06 24.37 8.38
N VAL A 425 16.65 23.20 8.18
CA VAL A 425 17.66 22.65 9.10
C VAL A 425 18.89 23.57 9.09
N ASP A 426 19.32 24.04 10.26
CA ASP A 426 20.43 24.97 10.41
C ASP A 426 21.28 24.60 11.63
N PRO A 427 22.50 24.07 11.45
CA PRO A 427 23.37 23.66 12.56
C PRO A 427 23.84 24.83 13.43
N SER A 428 23.75 26.07 12.94
CA SER A 428 24.09 27.27 13.71
C SER A 428 22.92 27.79 14.57
N ALA A 429 21.70 27.32 14.33
CA ALA A 429 20.53 27.72 15.09
C ALA A 429 20.43 26.95 16.43
N PRO A 430 19.94 27.57 17.52
CA PRO A 430 19.90 26.95 18.86
C PRO A 430 19.16 25.61 18.94
N GLU A 431 18.14 25.41 18.11
CA GLU A 431 17.37 24.15 18.03
C GLU A 431 17.64 23.36 16.74
N GLY A 432 18.64 23.75 15.95
CA GLY A 432 18.90 23.14 14.66
C GLY A 432 17.93 23.56 13.56
N VAL A 433 17.11 24.58 13.81
CA VAL A 433 15.99 25.01 12.98
C VAL A 433 16.03 26.53 12.80
N ARG A 434 16.01 26.99 11.55
CA ARG A 434 15.87 28.41 11.18
C ARG A 434 14.58 28.61 10.40
N ASP A 435 13.77 29.57 10.84
CA ASP A 435 12.55 29.95 10.12
C ASP A 435 12.88 30.54 8.74
N ILE A 436 12.01 30.27 7.77
CA ILE A 436 12.10 30.80 6.40
C ILE A 436 10.73 31.34 5.96
N GLU A 437 10.69 32.09 4.87
CA GLU A 437 9.41 32.43 4.23
C GLU A 437 8.69 31.15 3.81
N ALA A 438 7.46 30.98 4.30
CA ALA A 438 6.72 29.74 4.10
C ALA A 438 6.30 29.57 2.64
N TYR A 439 6.45 28.35 2.11
CA TYR A 439 6.01 28.02 0.76
C TYR A 439 5.25 26.69 0.71
N ALA A 440 4.37 26.58 -0.27
CA ALA A 440 3.62 25.35 -0.53
C ALA A 440 4.48 24.36 -1.33
N PHE A 441 4.57 23.13 -0.83
CA PHE A 441 5.25 22.02 -1.49
C PHE A 441 4.26 20.90 -1.80
N GLU A 442 4.16 20.52 -3.06
CA GLU A 442 3.32 19.42 -3.53
C GLU A 442 4.23 18.35 -4.15
N LYS A 443 3.97 17.08 -3.83
CA LYS A 443 4.67 15.92 -4.39
C LYS A 443 3.96 15.32 -5.59
#